data_AF-A0AAN5MCK9-F1
#
_entry.id   AF-A0AAN5MCK9-F1
#
_cell.length_a   1.000
_cell.length_b   1.000
_cell.length_c   1.000
_cell.angle_alpha   90.00
_cell.angle_beta   90.00
_cell.angle_gamma   90.00
#
_symmetry.space_group_name_H-M   'P 1'
#
loop_
_entity.id
_entity.type
_entity.pdbx_description
1 polymer ?
#
loop_
_entity_poly.entity_id
_entity_poly.type
_entity_poly.pdbx_seq_one_letter_code
_entity_poly.pdbx_strand_id
1 'polypeptide(L)'
;MSDLLTVVKDNALAITTLVGVFTIIGAALGFWLNFRLSRKRLESDKKNLRQQMITNNIAPMRQEWINDLRKSAANFISTSVKLNNTIHELGILINRFNPDIQDEPTPEILNTTHIIGELIFKLNELYTYINILLPFSSRDNDEYRAEKLRLCMKIICDSTKSLTLDRNSHTIHTNMANKIHKYLELHAMKLLKKEWEVTKSLKEIE
;
A
#
# COMPACT_ATOMS: atom_id res chain seq x y z
N MET A 1 -36.27 -69.92 -33.81
CA MET A 1 -36.21 -68.50 -34.23
C MET A 1 -37.58 -67.82 -34.29
N SER A 2 -38.68 -68.53 -34.56
CA SER A 2 -40.04 -67.94 -34.67
C SER A 2 -40.62 -67.41 -33.36
N ASP A 3 -40.34 -68.05 -32.22
CA ASP A 3 -40.93 -67.69 -30.93
C ASP A 3 -40.37 -66.39 -30.34
N LEU A 4 -39.10 -66.11 -30.58
CA LEU A 4 -38.46 -64.88 -30.11
C LEU A 4 -38.95 -63.67 -30.94
N LEU A 5 -39.20 -63.90 -32.24
CA LEU A 5 -39.68 -62.88 -33.18
C LEU A 5 -41.15 -62.51 -32.94
N THR A 6 -41.98 -63.47 -32.50
CA THR A 6 -43.38 -63.25 -32.11
C THR A 6 -43.48 -62.53 -30.76
N VAL A 7 -42.70 -62.94 -29.76
CA VAL A 7 -42.63 -62.24 -28.46
C VAL A 7 -42.14 -60.78 -28.61
N VAL A 8 -41.15 -60.53 -29.48
CA VAL A 8 -40.67 -59.17 -29.77
C VAL A 8 -41.72 -58.36 -30.54
N LYS A 9 -42.51 -58.97 -31.42
CA LYS A 9 -43.55 -58.29 -32.21
C LYS A 9 -44.78 -57.94 -31.36
N ASP A 10 -45.22 -58.83 -30.48
CA ASP A 10 -46.40 -58.63 -29.63
C ASP A 10 -46.13 -57.68 -28.46
N ASN A 11 -44.88 -57.66 -27.95
CA ASN A 11 -44.43 -56.70 -26.94
C ASN A 11 -43.65 -55.53 -27.53
N ALA A 12 -43.65 -55.34 -28.86
CA ALA A 12 -42.83 -54.33 -29.55
C ALA A 12 -43.04 -52.93 -28.98
N LEU A 13 -44.30 -52.58 -28.69
CA LEU A 13 -44.68 -51.28 -28.13
C LEU A 13 -44.14 -51.10 -26.70
N ALA A 14 -44.24 -52.14 -25.87
CA ALA A 14 -43.74 -52.14 -24.49
C ALA A 14 -42.21 -52.13 -24.43
N ILE A 15 -41.55 -52.85 -25.32
CA ILE A 15 -40.08 -52.90 -25.44
C ILE A 15 -39.56 -51.54 -25.95
N THR A 16 -40.18 -50.94 -26.97
CA THR A 16 -39.77 -49.61 -27.47
C THR A 16 -40.02 -48.49 -26.47
N THR A 17 -41.10 -48.53 -25.68
CA THR A 17 -41.31 -47.57 -24.59
C THR A 17 -40.30 -47.75 -23.46
N LEU A 18 -40.00 -48.98 -23.04
CA LEU A 18 -38.95 -49.24 -22.03
C LEU A 18 -37.57 -48.77 -22.50
N VAL A 19 -37.17 -49.11 -23.72
CA VAL A 19 -35.89 -48.67 -24.30
C VAL A 19 -35.85 -47.15 -24.44
N GLY A 20 -36.97 -46.52 -24.83
CA GLY A 20 -37.11 -45.06 -24.89
C GLY A 20 -36.97 -44.38 -23.53
N VAL A 21 -37.60 -44.95 -22.49
CA VAL A 21 -37.50 -44.42 -21.11
C VAL A 21 -36.07 -44.56 -20.58
N PHE A 22 -35.41 -45.70 -20.79
CA PHE A 22 -34.03 -45.90 -20.36
C PHE A 22 -33.04 -45.00 -21.09
N THR A 23 -33.25 -44.73 -22.38
CA THR A 23 -32.40 -43.79 -23.14
C THR A 23 -32.60 -42.35 -22.70
N ILE A 24 -33.83 -41.92 -22.40
CA ILE A 24 -34.10 -40.57 -21.87
C ILE A 24 -33.48 -40.41 -20.47
N ILE A 25 -33.64 -41.40 -19.58
CA ILE A 25 -33.05 -41.37 -18.25
C ILE A 25 -31.50 -41.39 -18.33
N GLY A 26 -30.93 -42.23 -19.20
CA GLY A 26 -29.50 -42.27 -19.43
C GLY A 26 -28.94 -40.96 -19.98
N ALA A 27 -29.63 -40.32 -20.93
CA ALA A 27 -29.26 -39.02 -21.46
C ALA A 27 -29.37 -37.90 -20.40
N ALA A 28 -30.42 -37.91 -19.58
CA ALA A 28 -30.61 -36.95 -18.50
C ALA A 28 -29.54 -37.08 -17.41
N LEU A 29 -29.20 -38.31 -17.02
CA LEU A 29 -28.12 -38.59 -16.05
C LEU A 29 -26.75 -38.20 -16.61
N GLY A 30 -26.46 -38.53 -17.87
CA GLY A 30 -25.22 -38.16 -18.54
C GLY A 30 -25.06 -36.64 -18.68
N PHE A 31 -26.14 -35.94 -19.06
CA PHE A 31 -26.18 -34.48 -19.10
C PHE A 31 -25.95 -33.87 -17.72
N TRP A 32 -26.62 -34.37 -16.68
CA TRP A 32 -26.47 -33.84 -15.32
C TRP A 32 -25.05 -34.06 -14.75
N LEU A 33 -24.45 -35.24 -14.98
CA LEU A 33 -23.07 -35.53 -14.59
C LEU A 33 -22.09 -34.59 -15.31
N ASN A 34 -22.22 -34.45 -16.62
CA ASN A 34 -21.38 -33.53 -17.41
C ASN A 34 -21.57 -32.08 -16.98
N PHE A 35 -22.81 -31.64 -16.73
CA PHE A 35 -23.09 -30.30 -16.22
C PHE A 35 -22.45 -30.04 -14.86
N ARG A 36 -22.58 -30.99 -13.92
CA ARG A 36 -21.98 -30.89 -12.58
C ARG A 36 -20.46 -30.89 -12.62
N LEU A 37 -19.85 -31.74 -13.46
CA LEU A 37 -18.40 -31.80 -13.66
C LEU A 37 -17.87 -30.51 -14.28
N SER A 38 -18.54 -30.00 -15.32
CA SER A 38 -18.20 -28.72 -15.95
C SER A 38 -18.30 -27.56 -14.97
N ARG A 39 -19.34 -27.52 -14.13
CA ARG A 39 -19.48 -26.47 -13.11
C ARG A 39 -18.36 -26.52 -12.07
N LYS A 40 -17.99 -27.71 -11.61
CA LYS A 40 -16.84 -27.91 -10.69
C LYS A 40 -15.51 -27.49 -11.32
N ARG A 41 -15.28 -27.83 -12.59
CA ARG A 41 -14.08 -27.40 -13.34
C ARG A 41 -14.02 -25.88 -13.49
N LEU A 42 -15.14 -25.26 -13.84
CA LEU A 42 -15.23 -23.80 -13.97
C LEU A 42 -14.94 -23.08 -12.64
N GLU A 43 -15.41 -23.64 -11.52
CA GLU A 43 -15.09 -23.15 -10.18
C GLU A 43 -13.60 -23.32 -9.82
N SER A 44 -12.98 -24.45 -10.17
CA SER A 44 -11.52 -24.63 -9.96
C SER A 44 -10.70 -23.70 -10.85
N ASP A 45 -11.06 -23.56 -12.11
CA ASP A 45 -10.36 -22.70 -13.06
C ASP A 45 -10.47 -21.23 -12.64
N LYS A 46 -11.64 -20.81 -12.15
CA LYS A 46 -11.83 -19.47 -11.58
C LYS A 46 -10.97 -19.24 -10.34
N LYS A 47 -10.81 -20.26 -9.47
CA LYS A 47 -9.91 -20.17 -8.31
C LYS A 47 -8.45 -20.09 -8.74
N ASN A 48 -8.02 -20.94 -9.66
CA ASN A 48 -6.66 -20.97 -10.20
C ASN A 48 -6.30 -19.66 -10.90
N LEU A 49 -7.20 -19.10 -11.71
CA LEU A 49 -7.00 -17.80 -12.36
C LEU A 49 -6.88 -16.66 -11.35
N ARG A 50 -7.71 -16.64 -10.30
CA ARG A 50 -7.58 -15.64 -9.21
C ARG A 50 -6.23 -15.76 -8.52
N GLN A 51 -5.79 -16.98 -8.25
CA GLN A 51 -4.51 -17.22 -7.60
C GLN A 51 -3.34 -16.80 -8.51
N GLN A 52 -3.38 -17.14 -9.79
CA GLN A 52 -2.40 -16.67 -10.78
C GLN A 52 -2.36 -15.14 -10.86
N MET A 53 -3.51 -14.46 -10.87
CA MET A 53 -3.56 -12.99 -10.84
C MET A 53 -2.95 -12.41 -9.56
N ILE A 54 -3.24 -13.02 -8.40
CA ILE A 54 -2.71 -12.57 -7.11
C ILE A 54 -1.19 -12.73 -7.07
N THR A 55 -0.69 -13.92 -7.41
CA THR A 55 0.73 -14.25 -7.32
C THR A 55 1.57 -13.55 -8.38
N ASN A 56 1.10 -13.51 -9.63
CA ASN A 56 1.90 -13.00 -10.75
C ASN A 56 1.78 -11.49 -10.97
N ASN A 57 0.70 -10.84 -10.49
CA ASN A 57 0.47 -9.41 -10.71
C ASN A 57 0.34 -8.62 -9.40
N ILE A 58 -0.55 -9.03 -8.49
CA ILE A 58 -0.86 -8.20 -7.30
C ILE A 58 0.29 -8.19 -6.30
N ALA A 59 0.88 -9.35 -6.00
CA ALA A 59 1.99 -9.46 -5.07
C ALA A 59 3.25 -8.65 -5.50
N PRO A 60 3.75 -8.72 -6.75
CA PRO A 60 4.89 -7.90 -7.16
C PRO A 60 4.57 -6.40 -7.15
N MET A 61 3.40 -5.97 -7.63
CA MET A 61 3.01 -4.55 -7.57
C MET A 61 2.96 -4.01 -6.14
N ARG A 62 2.40 -4.80 -5.20
CA ARG A 62 2.37 -4.42 -3.79
C ARG A 62 3.77 -4.35 -3.20
N GLN A 63 4.66 -5.25 -3.59
CA GLN A 63 6.05 -5.25 -3.15
C GLN A 63 6.82 -4.02 -3.66
N GLU A 64 6.61 -3.63 -4.91
CA GLU A 64 7.17 -2.41 -5.49
C GLU A 64 6.68 -1.17 -4.75
N TRP A 65 5.37 -1.07 -4.51
CA TRP A 65 4.79 0.02 -3.71
C TRP A 65 5.38 0.10 -2.29
N ILE A 66 5.52 -1.03 -1.58
CA ILE A 66 6.13 -1.06 -0.24
C ILE A 66 7.59 -0.59 -0.28
N ASN A 67 8.35 -1.03 -1.29
CA ASN A 67 9.74 -0.66 -1.44
C ASN A 67 9.90 0.83 -1.73
N ASP A 68 9.06 1.39 -2.59
CA ASP A 68 9.05 2.80 -2.92
C ASP A 68 8.63 3.67 -1.71
N LEU A 69 7.58 3.26 -0.99
CA LEU A 69 7.16 3.92 0.24
C LEU A 69 8.27 3.88 1.31
N ARG A 70 8.97 2.74 1.46
CA ARG A 70 10.10 2.61 2.39
C ARG A 70 11.23 3.57 2.02
N LYS A 71 11.61 3.62 0.75
CA LYS A 71 12.66 4.52 0.25
C LYS A 71 12.28 5.98 0.45
N SER A 72 11.05 6.34 0.08
CA SER A 72 10.54 7.71 0.19
C SER A 72 10.41 8.16 1.64
N ALA A 73 9.90 7.31 2.54
CA ALA A 73 9.83 7.59 3.97
C ALA A 73 11.24 7.76 4.58
N ALA A 74 12.20 6.89 4.22
CA ALA A 74 13.58 7.04 4.68
C ALA A 74 14.22 8.34 4.18
N ASN A 75 13.96 8.73 2.93
CA ASN A 75 14.40 10.00 2.37
C ASN A 75 13.77 11.19 3.09
N PHE A 76 12.49 11.13 3.44
CA PHE A 76 11.81 12.16 4.21
C PHE A 76 12.45 12.34 5.59
N ILE A 77 12.63 11.24 6.33
CA ILE A 77 13.24 11.24 7.67
C ILE A 77 14.68 11.77 7.61
N SER A 78 15.49 11.30 6.65
CA SER A 78 16.86 11.76 6.49
C SER A 78 16.93 13.26 6.15
N THR A 79 16.04 13.72 5.26
CA THR A 79 15.95 15.13 4.88
C THR A 79 15.50 15.99 6.05
N SER A 80 14.55 15.54 6.87
CA SER A 80 14.08 16.29 8.05
C SER A 80 15.15 16.37 9.14
N VAL A 81 15.93 15.30 9.35
CA VAL A 81 17.08 15.32 10.27
C VAL A 81 18.15 16.28 9.77
N LYS A 82 18.49 16.23 8.47
CA LYS A 82 19.45 17.15 7.87
C LYS A 82 19.00 18.60 8.03
N LEU A 83 17.75 18.90 7.71
CA LEU A 83 17.16 20.23 7.89
C LEU A 83 17.27 20.71 9.33
N ASN A 84 16.94 19.85 10.29
CA ASN A 84 17.01 20.18 11.70
C ASN A 84 18.44 20.53 12.15
N ASN A 85 19.44 19.76 11.69
CA ASN A 85 20.85 20.05 11.99
C ASN A 85 21.29 21.37 11.37
N THR A 86 20.92 21.65 10.11
CA THR A 86 21.26 22.90 9.44
C THR A 86 20.58 24.11 10.10
N ILE A 87 19.34 23.98 10.58
CA ILE A 87 18.67 25.03 11.38
C ILE A 87 19.40 25.26 12.71
N HIS A 88 19.86 24.19 13.36
CA HIS A 88 20.63 24.31 14.59
C HIS A 88 21.96 25.04 14.35
N GLU A 89 22.68 24.69 13.27
CA GLU A 89 23.90 25.36 12.82
C GLU A 89 23.64 26.85 12.53
N LEU A 90 22.56 27.18 11.81
CA LEU A 90 22.15 28.56 11.57
C LEU A 90 21.92 29.32 12.88
N GLY A 91 21.26 28.70 13.85
CA GLY A 91 21.09 29.28 15.18
C GLY A 91 22.41 29.58 15.88
N ILE A 92 23.42 28.72 15.74
CA ILE A 92 24.77 28.96 16.29
C ILE A 92 25.45 30.12 15.55
N LEU A 93 25.37 30.16 14.22
CA LEU A 93 25.95 31.24 13.42
C LEU A 93 25.33 32.60 13.78
N ILE A 94 24.01 32.65 13.90
CA ILE A 94 23.29 33.87 14.32
C ILE A 94 23.68 34.27 15.76
N ASN A 95 23.94 33.32 16.67
CA ASN A 95 24.41 33.66 18.02
C ASN A 95 25.84 34.21 18.07
N ARG A 96 26.69 33.86 17.08
CA ARG A 96 28.03 34.45 16.93
C ARG A 96 27.96 35.84 16.29
N PHE A 97 26.94 36.07 15.50
CA PHE A 97 26.60 37.36 14.92
C PHE A 97 25.97 38.26 16.01
N ASN A 98 26.28 39.55 16.02
CA ASN A 98 25.69 40.48 16.99
C ASN A 98 24.62 41.35 16.30
N PRO A 99 23.33 40.96 16.35
CA PRO A 99 22.26 41.64 15.61
C PRO A 99 21.94 43.06 16.12
N ASP A 100 22.47 43.46 17.27
CA ASP A 100 22.33 44.83 17.80
C ASP A 100 23.19 45.84 17.02
N ILE A 101 24.16 45.35 16.26
CA ILE A 101 24.87 46.11 15.24
C ILE A 101 24.12 45.79 13.94
N GLN A 102 23.66 46.80 13.20
CA GLN A 102 22.96 46.64 11.90
C GLN A 102 23.91 46.08 10.80
N ASP A 103 24.65 45.04 11.11
CA ASP A 103 25.51 44.36 10.17
C ASP A 103 24.64 43.54 9.20
N GLU A 104 24.98 43.60 7.92
CA GLU A 104 24.38 42.74 6.92
C GLU A 104 24.68 41.26 7.24
N PRO A 105 23.75 40.34 6.93
CA PRO A 105 23.99 38.91 7.13
C PRO A 105 25.27 38.47 6.42
N THR A 106 26.11 37.69 7.11
CA THR A 106 27.33 37.17 6.50
C THR A 106 27.00 36.24 5.32
N PRO A 107 27.91 36.08 4.34
CA PRO A 107 27.73 35.13 3.24
C PRO A 107 27.44 33.69 3.73
N GLU A 108 27.98 33.30 4.89
CA GLU A 108 27.74 32.00 5.51
C GLU A 108 26.30 31.85 6.02
N ILE A 109 25.72 32.90 6.61
CA ILE A 109 24.30 32.94 7.03
C ILE A 109 23.40 32.86 5.79
N LEU A 110 23.71 33.60 4.73
CA LEU A 110 22.94 33.59 3.48
C LEU A 110 22.98 32.20 2.82
N ASN A 111 24.15 31.59 2.72
CA ASN A 111 24.32 30.25 2.15
C ASN A 111 23.57 29.18 2.97
N THR A 112 23.69 29.22 4.30
CA THR A 112 22.97 28.28 5.18
C THR A 112 21.45 28.45 5.06
N THR A 113 20.96 29.69 4.96
CA THR A 113 19.54 29.99 4.75
C THR A 113 19.05 29.46 3.40
N HIS A 114 19.87 29.59 2.35
CA HIS A 114 19.56 29.02 1.03
C HIS A 114 19.43 27.49 1.08
N ILE A 115 20.39 26.80 1.71
CA ILE A 115 20.37 25.34 1.90
C ILE A 115 19.11 24.91 2.67
N ILE A 116 18.72 25.67 3.72
CA ILE A 116 17.47 25.42 4.46
C ILE A 116 16.26 25.52 3.52
N GLY A 117 16.21 26.54 2.67
CA GLY A 117 15.14 26.70 1.67
C GLY A 117 15.03 25.49 0.73
N GLU A 118 16.14 25.02 0.19
CA GLU A 118 16.18 23.82 -0.67
C GLU A 118 15.69 22.56 0.07
N LEU A 119 16.12 22.39 1.32
CA LEU A 119 15.72 21.25 2.14
C LEU A 119 14.23 21.30 2.49
N ILE A 120 13.67 22.48 2.77
CA ILE A 120 12.23 22.66 3.01
C ILE A 120 11.43 22.29 1.76
N PHE A 121 11.85 22.76 0.59
CA PHE A 121 11.19 22.43 -0.67
C PHE A 121 11.17 20.91 -0.91
N LYS A 122 12.33 20.27 -0.81
CA LYS A 122 12.46 18.82 -0.94
C LYS A 122 11.62 18.05 0.08
N LEU A 123 11.56 18.54 1.32
CA LEU A 123 10.78 17.92 2.38
C LEU A 123 9.27 17.97 2.07
N ASN A 124 8.78 19.10 1.57
CA ASN A 124 7.39 19.26 1.16
C ASN A 124 7.03 18.41 -0.06
N GLU A 125 7.94 18.26 -1.01
CA GLU A 125 7.79 17.35 -2.16
C GLU A 125 7.63 15.90 -1.67
N LEU A 126 8.54 15.44 -0.82
CA LEU A 126 8.50 14.09 -0.24
C LEU A 126 7.23 13.87 0.59
N TYR A 127 6.82 14.85 1.41
CA TYR A 127 5.56 14.78 2.15
C TYR A 127 4.38 14.61 1.22
N THR A 128 4.28 15.43 0.17
CA THR A 128 3.17 15.39 -0.78
C THR A 128 3.11 14.03 -1.47
N TYR A 129 4.26 13.53 -1.93
CA TYR A 129 4.36 12.23 -2.57
C TYR A 129 3.91 11.09 -1.64
N ILE A 130 4.46 11.02 -0.43
CA ILE A 130 4.11 9.98 0.54
C ILE A 130 2.64 10.09 0.94
N ASN A 131 2.11 11.31 1.12
CA ASN A 131 0.72 11.53 1.49
C ASN A 131 -0.28 10.92 0.49
N ILE A 132 0.06 10.97 -0.81
CA ILE A 132 -0.71 10.36 -1.89
C ILE A 132 -0.59 8.83 -1.88
N LEU A 133 0.60 8.29 -1.58
CA LEU A 133 0.83 6.84 -1.54
C LEU A 133 0.20 6.13 -0.35
N LEU A 134 0.01 6.85 0.76
CA LEU A 134 -0.50 6.26 2.00
C LEU A 134 -2.00 5.92 1.86
N PRO A 135 -2.45 4.81 2.46
CA PRO A 135 -3.88 4.50 2.51
C PRO A 135 -4.61 5.54 3.38
N PHE A 136 -5.89 5.80 3.06
CA PHE A 136 -6.74 6.72 3.82
C PHE A 136 -7.77 5.95 4.62
N SER A 137 -8.09 6.47 5.79
CA SER A 137 -9.18 5.91 6.59
C SER A 137 -10.51 6.08 5.85
N SER A 138 -11.35 5.06 5.91
CA SER A 138 -12.72 5.06 5.40
C SER A 138 -13.69 4.70 6.52
N ARG A 139 -15.01 4.71 6.26
CA ARG A 139 -16.02 4.32 7.25
C ARG A 139 -15.78 2.91 7.81
N ASP A 140 -15.27 2.01 6.97
CA ASP A 140 -15.18 0.58 7.26
C ASP A 140 -13.74 0.12 7.56
N ASN A 141 -12.75 0.99 7.38
CA ASN A 141 -11.35 0.67 7.59
C ASN A 141 -10.59 1.84 8.22
N ASP A 142 -10.14 1.63 9.46
CA ASP A 142 -9.29 2.60 10.18
C ASP A 142 -7.83 2.42 9.77
N GLU A 143 -7.27 3.44 9.11
CA GLU A 143 -5.86 3.48 8.71
C GLU A 143 -5.01 4.27 9.72
N TYR A 144 -5.25 4.03 11.02
CA TYR A 144 -4.60 4.69 12.15
C TYR A 144 -3.09 4.93 11.97
N ARG A 145 -2.34 3.92 11.51
CA ARG A 145 -0.88 4.05 11.35
C ARG A 145 -0.51 5.03 10.23
N ALA A 146 -1.22 4.99 9.10
CA ALA A 146 -1.01 5.91 8.00
C ALA A 146 -1.42 7.34 8.39
N GLU A 147 -2.53 7.52 9.12
CA GLU A 147 -2.96 8.84 9.60
C GLU A 147 -1.98 9.44 10.60
N LYS A 148 -1.45 8.64 11.54
CA LYS A 148 -0.42 9.11 12.47
C LYS A 148 0.89 9.46 11.75
N LEU A 149 1.27 8.69 10.74
CA LEU A 149 2.43 9.00 9.91
C LEU A 149 2.24 10.33 9.17
N ARG A 150 1.10 10.54 8.50
CA ARG A 150 0.73 11.83 7.88
C ARG A 150 0.81 12.98 8.87
N LEU A 151 0.20 12.82 10.04
CA LEU A 151 0.18 13.86 11.05
C LEU A 151 1.61 14.23 11.51
N CYS A 152 2.47 13.25 11.74
CA CYS A 152 3.87 13.51 12.11
C CYS A 152 4.61 14.28 11.01
N MET A 153 4.48 13.85 9.74
CA MET A 153 5.12 14.54 8.62
C MET A 153 4.58 15.97 8.46
N LYS A 154 3.25 16.13 8.56
CA LYS A 154 2.60 17.44 8.49
C LYS A 154 3.10 18.38 9.58
N ILE A 155 3.22 17.90 10.81
CA ILE A 155 3.74 18.72 11.93
C ILE A 155 5.18 19.20 11.65
N ILE A 156 6.03 18.34 11.08
CA ILE A 156 7.40 18.73 10.70
C ILE A 156 7.35 19.76 9.57
N CYS A 157 6.56 19.55 8.53
CA CYS A 157 6.42 20.50 7.43
C CYS A 157 5.80 21.84 7.86
N ASP A 158 4.82 21.82 8.76
CA ASP A 158 4.16 23.03 9.24
C ASP A 158 5.10 23.84 10.16
N SER A 159 5.96 23.18 10.94
CA SER A 159 6.94 23.87 11.79
C SER A 159 8.05 24.55 11.02
N THR A 160 8.22 24.26 9.71
CA THR A 160 9.17 25.00 8.87
C THR A 160 8.59 26.31 8.34
N LYS A 161 7.26 26.46 8.28
CA LYS A 161 6.59 27.70 7.83
C LYS A 161 6.84 28.88 8.77
N SER A 162 7.07 28.58 10.04
CA SER A 162 7.40 29.57 11.07
C SER A 162 8.91 29.81 11.20
N LEU A 163 9.75 29.23 10.33
CA LEU A 163 11.18 29.52 10.36
C LEU A 163 11.41 30.94 9.84
N THR A 164 11.95 31.75 10.73
CA THR A 164 12.34 33.14 10.56
C THR A 164 13.81 33.26 10.94
N LEU A 165 14.45 34.39 10.67
CA LEU A 165 15.81 34.65 11.13
C LEU A 165 15.93 34.86 12.66
N ASP A 166 14.86 34.63 13.44
CA ASP A 166 14.89 34.79 14.89
C ASP A 166 15.28 33.49 15.62
N ARG A 167 15.99 33.65 16.75
CA ARG A 167 16.53 32.53 17.54
C ARG A 167 15.45 31.62 18.14
N ASN A 168 14.31 32.19 18.50
CA ASN A 168 13.26 31.47 19.21
C ASN A 168 12.58 30.49 18.25
N SER A 169 12.33 30.90 17.00
CA SER A 169 11.74 30.04 15.98
C SER A 169 12.60 28.80 15.69
N HIS A 170 13.92 28.96 15.56
CA HIS A 170 14.87 27.85 15.37
C HIS A 170 14.83 26.85 16.53
N THR A 171 14.88 27.35 17.77
CA THR A 171 14.89 26.50 18.97
C THR A 171 13.57 25.73 19.13
N ILE A 172 12.44 26.38 18.84
CA ILE A 172 11.12 25.75 18.87
C ILE A 172 11.03 24.63 17.82
N HIS A 173 11.46 24.91 16.58
CA HIS A 173 11.48 23.91 15.51
C HIS A 173 12.30 22.68 15.92
N THR A 174 13.55 22.87 16.36
CA THR A 174 14.45 21.76 16.68
C THR A 174 13.94 20.88 17.81
N ASN A 175 13.40 21.50 18.87
CA ASN A 175 12.82 20.75 19.98
C ASN A 175 11.57 19.96 19.56
N MET A 176 10.74 20.54 18.69
CA MET A 176 9.56 19.87 18.15
C MET A 176 9.93 18.70 17.24
N ALA A 177 10.83 18.93 16.27
CA ALA A 177 11.28 17.93 15.30
C ALA A 177 11.89 16.71 16.02
N ASN A 178 12.76 16.94 17.02
CA ASN A 178 13.38 15.88 17.81
C ASN A 178 12.36 15.01 18.56
N LYS A 179 11.27 15.60 19.07
CA LYS A 179 10.19 14.85 19.73
C LYS A 179 9.40 14.02 18.71
N ILE A 180 9.09 14.61 17.55
CA ILE A 180 8.23 13.99 16.54
C ILE A 180 8.94 12.88 15.76
N HIS A 181 10.25 12.99 15.50
CA HIS A 181 11.01 11.99 14.73
C HIS A 181 10.86 10.57 15.28
N LYS A 182 10.87 10.39 16.61
CA LYS A 182 10.67 9.07 17.23
C LYS A 182 9.31 8.46 16.89
N TYR A 183 8.26 9.28 16.89
CA TYR A 183 6.91 8.82 16.54
C TYR A 183 6.80 8.56 15.03
N LEU A 184 7.40 9.42 14.21
CA LEU A 184 7.44 9.27 12.76
C LEU A 184 8.05 7.91 12.35
N GLU A 185 9.25 7.61 12.86
CA GLU A 185 9.96 6.34 12.62
C GLU A 185 9.13 5.14 13.09
N LEU A 186 8.59 5.21 14.32
CA LEU A 186 7.79 4.13 14.89
C LEU A 186 6.57 3.80 14.03
N HIS A 187 5.85 4.83 13.57
CA HIS A 187 4.65 4.65 12.76
C HIS A 187 4.97 4.18 11.34
N ALA A 188 6.05 4.69 10.73
CA ALA A 188 6.53 4.20 9.44
C ALA A 188 6.92 2.71 9.49
N MET A 189 7.71 2.31 10.50
CA MET A 189 8.12 0.91 10.67
C MET A 189 6.92 -0.03 10.89
N LYS A 190 5.95 0.38 11.73
CA LYS A 190 4.76 -0.43 12.02
C LYS A 190 3.86 -0.58 10.79
N LEU A 191 3.69 0.49 10.01
CA LEU A 191 2.93 0.44 8.77
C LEU A 191 3.60 -0.50 7.76
N LEU A 192 4.88 -0.29 7.48
CA LEU A 192 5.62 -1.10 6.51
C LEU A 192 5.71 -2.58 6.91
N LYS A 193 5.79 -2.88 8.21
CA LYS A 193 5.74 -4.26 8.71
C LYS A 193 4.37 -4.91 8.46
N LYS A 194 3.27 -4.22 8.78
CA LYS A 194 1.90 -4.69 8.50
C LYS A 194 1.74 -5.01 7.01
N GLU A 195 2.15 -4.09 6.14
CA GLU A 195 2.04 -4.27 4.69
C GLU A 195 2.91 -5.40 4.16
N TRP A 196 4.10 -5.57 4.71
CA TRP A 196 4.98 -6.69 4.39
C TRP A 196 4.38 -8.04 4.78
N GLU A 197 3.83 -8.16 5.99
CA GLU A 197 3.20 -9.40 6.47
C GLU A 197 2.01 -9.81 5.59
N VAL A 198 1.16 -8.85 5.20
CA VAL A 198 0.07 -9.11 4.26
C VAL A 198 0.62 -9.55 2.89
N THR A 199 1.64 -8.88 2.37
CA THR A 199 2.23 -9.23 1.07
C THR A 199 2.88 -10.62 1.08
N LYS A 200 3.56 -10.99 2.17
CA LYS A 200 4.12 -12.33 2.37
C LYS A 200 3.04 -13.40 2.39
N SER A 201 1.93 -13.14 3.10
CA SER A 201 0.81 -14.08 3.17
C SER A 201 0.15 -14.37 1.81
N LEU A 202 0.26 -13.43 0.85
CA LEU A 202 -0.24 -13.64 -0.52
C LEU A 202 0.64 -14.59 -1.34
N LYS A 203 1.94 -14.70 -1.01
CA LYS A 203 2.87 -15.64 -1.66
C LYS A 203 2.79 -17.06 -1.08
N GLU A 204 2.36 -17.20 0.17
CA GLU A 204 2.23 -18.49 0.88
C GLU A 204 0.92 -19.24 0.56
N ILE A 205 0.14 -18.79 -0.44
CA ILE A 205 -1.08 -19.48 -0.90
C ILE A 205 -0.77 -20.56 -1.96
N GLU A 206 0.50 -20.69 -2.39
CA GLU A 206 0.99 -21.84 -3.17
C GLU A 206 0.79 -23.18 -2.44
#